data_AF-A0AAT9RU92-F1
#
_entry.id   AF-A0AAT9RU92-F1
#
_cell.length_a   1.000
_cell.length_b   1.000
_cell.length_c   1.000
_cell.angle_alpha   90.00
_cell.angle_beta   90.00
_cell.angle_gamma   90.00
#
_symmetry.space_group_name_H-M   'P 1'
#
loop_
_entity.id
_entity.type
_entity.pdbx_description
1 polymer ?
#
loop_
_entity_poly.entity_id
_entity_poly.type
_entity_poly.pdbx_seq_one_letter_code
_entity_poly.pdbx_strand_id
1 'polypeptide(L)' 'MSVRPLRSNDPKGRRIFFFDDCNGWLIYDFVPRTEDPQIVVDEVFWQ' A
#
# COMPACT_ATOMS: atom_id res chain seq x y z
N MET A 1 -4.08 -10.94 5.95
CA MET A 1 -4.04 -9.62 5.27
C MET A 1 -3.62 -8.54 6.25
N SER A 2 -2.61 -7.71 5.94
CA SER A 2 -2.15 -6.63 6.83
C SER A 2 -1.59 -5.43 6.08
N VAL A 3 -1.72 -4.22 6.64
CA VAL A 3 -1.18 -2.96 6.09
C VAL A 3 -0.12 -2.41 7.04
N ARG A 4 1.01 -1.95 6.50
CA ARG A 4 2.07 -1.28 7.25
C ARG A 4 2.54 -0.01 6.51
N PRO A 5 3.04 1.01 7.23
CA PRO A 5 3.81 2.07 6.58
C PRO A 5 5.04 1.46 5.92
N LEU A 6 5.39 1.92 4.71
CA LEU A 6 6.63 1.50 4.06
C LEU A 6 7.86 2.02 4.83
N ARG A 7 7.73 3.20 5.44
CA ARG A 7 8.74 3.82 6.30
C ARG A 7 8.11 4.16 7.66
N SER A 8 8.72 3.71 8.76
CA SER A 8 8.23 3.98 10.11
C SER A 8 8.12 5.47 10.43
N ASN A 9 9.03 6.27 9.88
CA ASN A 9 9.11 7.72 10.11
C ASN A 9 8.18 8.52 9.18
N ASP A 10 7.47 7.86 8.27
CA ASP A 10 6.51 8.49 7.37
C ASP A 10 5.17 7.72 7.36
N PRO A 11 4.35 7.89 8.41
CA PRO A 11 3.08 7.17 8.54
C PRO A 11 2.01 7.60 7.52
N LYS A 12 2.21 8.72 6.81
CA LYS A 12 1.29 9.22 5.78
C LYS A 12 1.75 8.92 4.36
N GLY A 13 3.01 8.54 4.17
CA GLY A 13 3.53 8.11 2.88
C GLY A 13 3.01 6.73 2.46
N ARG A 14 3.74 6.15 1.49
CA ARG A 14 3.40 4.87 0.89
C ARG A 14 3.25 3.76 1.92
N ARG A 15 2.37 2.83 1.60
CA ARG A 15 2.05 1.69 2.45
C ARG A 15 2.35 0.41 1.71
N ILE A 16 2.69 -0.62 2.47
CA ILE A 16 2.77 -1.98 1.97
C ILE A 16 1.56 -2.77 2.49
N PHE A 17 0.90 -3.48 1.59
CA PHE A 17 -0.20 -4.38 1.90
C PHE A 17 0.22 -5.81 1.62
N PHE A 18 0.18 -6.67 2.63
CA PHE A 18 0.44 -8.10 2.53
C PHE A 18 -0.87 -8.87 2.37
N PHE A 19 -0.94 -9.70 1.35
CA PHE A 19 -2.08 -10.56 1.03
C PHE A 19 -1.62 -11.99 0.74
N ASP A 20 -2.59 -12.88 0.47
CA ASP A 20 -2.33 -14.30 0.16
C ASP A 20 -1.41 -14.99 1.18
N ASP A 21 -1.77 -14.90 2.47
CA ASP A 21 -0.97 -15.44 3.59
C ASP A 21 0.52 -15.05 3.57
N CYS A 22 0.80 -13.81 3.15
CA CYS A 22 2.14 -13.21 3.00
C CYS A 22 2.93 -13.70 1.78
N ASN A 23 2.31 -14.43 0.85
CA ASN A 23 2.89 -14.77 -0.47
C ASN A 23 2.74 -13.63 -1.50
N GLY A 24 1.90 -12.64 -1.22
CA GLY A 24 1.72 -11.46 -2.07
C GLY A 24 1.91 -10.16 -1.30
N TRP A 25 2.44 -9.14 -1.97
CA TRP A 25 2.45 -7.78 -1.45
C TRP A 25 2.29 -6.74 -2.56
N LEU A 26 1.76 -5.57 -2.19
CA LEU A 26 1.75 -4.40 -3.05
C LEU A 26 2.17 -3.15 -2.27
N ILE A 27 2.90 -2.25 -2.94
CA ILE A 27 3.21 -0.92 -2.45
C ILE A 27 2.28 0.06 -3.14
N TYR A 28 1.64 0.92 -2.36
CA TYR A 28 0.68 1.88 -2.88
C TYR A 28 0.73 3.22 -2.16
N ASP A 29 0.27 4.24 -2.87
CA ASP A 29 -0.11 5.53 -2.30
C ASP A 29 -1.64 5.64 -2.25
N PHE A 30 -2.16 6.32 -1.22
CA PHE A 30 -3.58 6.61 -1.08
C PHE A 30 -3.79 8.11 -1.21
N VAL A 31 -4.64 8.52 -2.16
CA VAL A 31 -4.90 9.92 -2.47
C VAL A 31 -6.30 10.31 -1.97
N PRO A 32 -6.47 10.67 -0.67
CA PRO A 32 -7.79 10.83 -0.03
C PRO A 32 -8.54 12.11 -0.39
N ARG A 33 -7.85 13.17 -0.86
CA ARG A 33 -8.42 14.52 -0.99
C ARG A 33 -8.68 14.91 -2.44
N THR A 34 -9.37 14.04 -3.16
CA THR A 34 -9.84 14.29 -4.53
C THR A 34 -11.33 13.94 -4.62
N GLU A 35 -12.00 14.38 -5.68
CA GLU A 35 -13.43 14.08 -5.91
C GLU A 35 -13.70 12.56 -5.93
N ASP A 36 -12.71 11.78 -6.35
CA ASP A 36 -12.73 10.32 -6.33
C ASP A 36 -11.43 9.75 -5.71
N PRO A 37 -11.41 9.37 -4.42
CA PRO A 37 -10.23 8.86 -3.74
C PRO A 37 -9.61 7.64 -4.42
N GLN A 38 -8.32 7.71 -4.75
CA GLN A 38 -7.61 6.67 -5.48
C GLN A 38 -6.60 5.90 -4.61
N ILE A 39 -6.38 4.64 -4.96
CA ILE A 39 -5.21 3.86 -4.59
C ILE A 39 -4.34 3.71 -5.83
N VAL A 40 -3.14 4.28 -5.80
CA VAL A 40 -2.16 4.15 -6.89
C VAL A 40 -1.17 3.09 -6.49
N VAL A 41 -1.13 1.98 -7.23
CA VAL A 41 -0.19 0.88 -6.99
C VAL A 41 1.12 1.19 -7.71
N ASP A 42 2.21 1.30 -6.95
CA ASP A 42 3.55 1.52 -7.49
C ASP A 42 4.21 0.21 -7.89
N GLU A 43 4.13 -0.78 -7.01
CA GLU A 43 4.77 -2.09 -7.17
C GLU A 43 3.84 -3.18 -6.67
N VAL A 44 3.87 -4.33 -7.35
CA VAL A 44 3.14 -5.52 -6.95
C VAL A 44 4.01 -6.74 -7.15
N PHE A 45 3.92 -7.66 -6.21
CA PHE A 45 4.53 -8.97 -6.27
C PHE A 45 3.54 -10.04 -5.83
N TRP A 46 3.49 -11.13 -6.57
CA TRP A 46 2.68 -12.30 -6.28
C TRP A 46 3.29 -13.51 -7.00
N GLN A 47 3.41 -14.65 -6.31
CA GLN A 47 3.96 -15.90 -6.82
C GLN A 47 2.93 -17.02 -6.82
#